data_AF-A0A5B1CFG3-F1
#
_entry.id   AF-A0A5B1CFG3-F1
#
_cell.length_a   1.000
_cell.length_b   1.000
_cell.length_c   1.000
_cell.angle_alpha   90.00
_cell.angle_beta   90.00
_cell.angle_gamma   90.00
#
_symmetry.space_group_name_H-M   'P 1'
#
loop_
_entity.id
_entity.type
_entity.pdbx_description
1 polymer ?
#
loop_
_entity_poly.entity_id
_entity_poly.type
_entity_poly.pdbx_seq_one_letter_code
_entity_poly.pdbx_strand_id
1 'polypeptide(L)' 'MDTKLYISDIGCFSHLEEGEKVYPEPGCRYECWRPGTADREPGDVKWVTRRDHELYAEMTTGNQFRITGDNPHSVIPF' A
#
# COMPACT_ATOMS: atom_id res chain seq x y z
N MET A 1 -9.96 11.26 -18.82
CA MET A 1 -9.76 11.75 -17.44
C MET A 1 -8.96 10.65 -16.75
N ASP A 2 -7.71 10.92 -16.38
CA ASP A 2 -6.91 9.98 -15.57
C ASP A 2 -7.49 9.95 -14.15
N THR A 3 -8.22 8.89 -13.83
CA THR A 3 -8.74 8.67 -12.47
C THR A 3 -7.57 8.26 -11.60
N LYS A 4 -7.08 9.16 -10.75
CA LYS A 4 -6.12 8.80 -9.70
C LYS A 4 -6.85 8.10 -8.56
N LEU A 5 -6.47 6.86 -8.27
CA LEU A 5 -6.99 6.07 -7.14
C LEU A 5 -6.17 6.35 -5.88
N TYR A 6 -6.82 6.31 -4.72
CA TYR A 6 -6.20 6.56 -3.42
C TYR A 6 -6.36 5.39 -2.42
N ILE A 7 -5.40 5.26 -1.50
CA ILE A 7 -5.30 4.15 -0.52
C ILE A 7 -6.45 4.13 0.50
N SER A 8 -7.04 5.28 0.81
CA SER A 8 -8.17 5.48 1.72
C SER A 8 -9.44 4.76 1.28
N ASP A 9 -9.63 4.60 -0.03
CA ASP A 9 -10.73 3.85 -0.60
C ASP A 9 -10.39 2.36 -0.58
N ILE A 10 -10.81 1.65 0.46
CA ILE A 10 -10.60 0.19 0.61
C ILE A 10 -11.10 -0.58 -0.62
N GLY A 11 -12.07 -0.05 -1.37
CA GLY A 11 -12.56 -0.58 -2.65
C GLY A 11 -11.67 -0.30 -3.88
N CYS A 12 -10.64 0.56 -3.78
CA CYS A 12 -9.71 0.83 -4.88
C CYS A 12 -8.83 -0.37 -5.21
N PHE A 13 -8.55 -1.24 -4.23
CA PHE A 13 -7.63 -2.34 -4.44
C PHE A 13 -8.24 -3.53 -5.20
N SER A 14 -9.56 -3.74 -5.11
CA SER A 14 -10.22 -4.87 -5.78
C SER A 14 -10.24 -4.75 -7.31
N HIS A 15 -10.20 -3.52 -7.82
CA HIS A 15 -10.21 -3.24 -9.27
C HIS A 15 -8.83 -2.93 -9.84
N LEU A 16 -7.78 -2.97 -9.01
CA LEU A 16 -6.44 -2.61 -9.45
C LEU A 16 -5.94 -3.62 -10.49
N GLU A 17 -5.52 -3.11 -11.64
CA GLU A 17 -4.89 -3.93 -12.70
C GLU A 17 -3.43 -4.22 -12.36
N GLU A 18 -2.87 -5.25 -13.02
CA GLU A 18 -1.46 -5.64 -12.85
C GLU A 18 -0.51 -4.46 -13.13
N GLY A 19 0.33 -4.12 -12.16
CA GLY A 19 1.28 -3.01 -12.26
C GLY A 19 0.68 -1.60 -12.12
N GLU A 20 -0.64 -1.47 -11.97
CA GLU A 20 -1.29 -0.19 -11.70
C GLU A 20 -0.92 0.30 -10.28
N LYS A 21 -0.79 1.62 -10.10
CA LYS A 21 -0.32 2.24 -8.86
C LYS A 21 -1.38 3.15 -8.25
N VAL A 22 -1.66 2.91 -6.98
CA VAL A 22 -2.50 3.72 -6.12
C VAL A 22 -1.61 4.52 -5.20
N TYR A 23 -1.84 5.83 -5.09
CA TYR A 23 -1.00 6.72 -4.30
C TYR A 23 -1.72 7.12 -3.01
N PRO A 24 -1.01 7.49 -1.94
CA PRO A 24 -1.61 8.24 -0.84
C PRO A 24 -2.36 9.48 -1.34
N GLU A 25 -3.46 9.83 -0.66
CA GLU A 25 -4.10 11.13 -0.88
C GLU A 25 -3.12 12.28 -0.61
N PRO A 26 -3.22 13.41 -1.32
CA PRO A 26 -2.38 14.58 -1.05
C PRO A 26 -2.53 15.04 0.41
N GLY A 27 -1.42 15.08 1.13
CA GLY A 27 -1.39 15.49 2.54
C GLY A 27 -1.62 14.36 3.54
N CYS A 28 -1.99 13.16 3.08
CA CYS A 28 -2.07 11.97 3.92
C CYS A 28 -0.75 11.20 3.88
N ARG A 29 -0.36 10.64 5.02
CA ARG A 29 0.73 9.68 5.12
C ARG A 29 0.18 8.34 5.54
N TYR A 30 0.86 7.30 5.10
CA TYR A 30 0.52 5.93 5.43
C TYR A 30 1.77 5.22 5.90
N GLU A 31 1.63 4.44 6.95
CA GLU A 31 2.68 3.61 7.51
C GLU A 31 2.45 2.16 7.13
N CYS A 32 3.52 1.37 7.11
CA CYS A 32 3.46 -0.07 6.91
C CYS A 32 3.93 -0.77 8.19
N TRP A 33 3.12 -1.67 8.73
CA TRP A 33 3.36 -2.33 10.01
C TRP A 33 3.55 -3.83 9.82
N ARG A 34 4.54 -4.40 10.52
CA ARG A 34 4.86 -5.82 10.43
C ARG A 34 3.72 -6.68 10.96
N PRO A 35 3.44 -7.82 10.30
CA PRO A 35 2.37 -8.70 10.73
C PRO A 35 2.65 -9.29 12.12
N GLY A 36 1.65 -9.20 13.00
CA GLY A 36 1.71 -9.79 14.34
C GLY A 36 2.69 -9.10 15.30
N THR A 37 3.23 -7.93 14.96
CA THR A 37 4.11 -7.15 15.84
C THR A 37 3.63 -5.71 15.98
N ALA A 38 4.25 -4.97 16.89
CA ALA A 38 4.09 -3.52 17.04
C ALA A 38 5.27 -2.76 16.39
N ASP A 39 5.89 -3.36 15.37
CA ASP A 39 7.02 -2.75 14.68
C ASP A 39 6.58 -2.16 13.35
N ARG A 40 7.00 -0.92 13.11
CA ARG A 40 6.79 -0.19 11.87
C ARG A 40 7.95 -0.42 10.92
N GLU A 41 7.66 -0.57 9.62
CA GLU A 41 8.68 -0.55 8.59
C GLU A 41 9.22 0.88 8.35
N PRO A 42 10.51 1.04 8.06
CA PRO A 42 11.10 2.36 7.81
C PRO A 42 10.52 3.07 6.58
N GLY A 43 10.17 4.35 6.77
CA GLY A 43 9.60 5.22 5.73
C GLY A 43 8.08 5.23 5.73
N ASP A 44 7.53 5.94 4.75
CA ASP A 44 6.09 6.07 4.53
C ASP A 44 5.73 5.31 3.24
N VAL A 45 4.48 4.89 3.09
CA VAL A 45 4.00 4.26 1.85
C VAL A 45 3.99 5.31 0.74
N LYS A 46 4.71 5.02 -0.34
CA LYS A 46 4.82 5.86 -1.53
C LYS A 46 3.70 5.54 -2.53
N TRP A 47 3.39 4.26 -2.72
CA TRP A 47 2.25 3.77 -3.50
C TRP A 47 1.99 2.30 -3.18
N VAL A 48 0.80 1.82 -3.58
CA VAL A 48 0.43 0.39 -3.58
C VAL A 48 0.25 -0.06 -5.03
N THR A 49 0.72 -1.26 -5.36
CA THR A 49 0.51 -1.88 -6.68
C THR A 49 0.00 -3.30 -6.53
N ARG A 50 -0.63 -3.78 -7.60
CA ARG A 50 -0.92 -5.19 -7.76
C ARG A 50 0.23 -5.87 -8.49
N ARG A 51 0.64 -7.00 -7.93
CA ARG A 51 1.52 -7.95 -8.59
C ARG A 51 0.94 -9.34 -8.46
N ASP A 52 0.66 -9.95 -9.59
CA ASP A 52 -0.09 -11.20 -9.71
C ASP A 52 -1.46 -11.12 -8.99
N HIS A 53 -1.62 -11.87 -7.90
CA HIS A 53 -2.83 -11.92 -7.09
C HIS A 53 -2.69 -11.20 -5.74
N GLU A 54 -1.56 -10.51 -5.52
CA GLU A 54 -1.24 -9.87 -4.26
C GLU A 54 -0.98 -8.36 -4.45
N LEU A 55 -1.23 -7.62 -3.39
CA LEU A 55 -0.91 -6.20 -3.29
C LEU A 55 0.39 -6.00 -2.52
N TYR A 56 1.17 -5.04 -3.00
CA TYR A 56 2.42 -4.62 -2.39
C TYR A 56 2.42 -3.10 -2.16
N ALA A 57 2.86 -2.68 -0.99
CA ALA A 57 3.19 -1.30 -0.70
C ALA A 57 4.68 -1.06 -0.97
N GLU A 58 5.01 -0.11 -1.84
CA GLU A 58 6.36 0.44 -1.95
C GLU A 58 6.53 1.60 -0.96
N MET A 59 7.59 1.55 -0.18
CA MET A 59 7.94 2.59 0.78
C MET A 59 8.79 3.68 0.11
N THR A 60 8.84 4.87 0.70
CA THR A 60 9.74 5.97 0.28
C THR A 60 11.23 5.59 0.38
N THR A 61 11.56 4.57 1.18
CA THR A 61 12.88 3.98 1.29
C THR A 61 13.25 3.04 0.13
N GLY A 62 12.28 2.70 -0.74
CA GLY A 62 12.44 1.76 -1.85
C GLY A 62 12.15 0.29 -1.50
N ASN A 63 11.91 -0.01 -0.22
CA ASN A 63 11.48 -1.34 0.20
C ASN A 63 10.05 -1.62 -0.25
N GLN A 64 9.75 -2.88 -0.54
CA GLN A 64 8.40 -3.32 -0.89
C GLN A 64 7.91 -4.40 0.07
N PHE A 65 6.68 -4.26 0.52
CA PHE A 65 6.06 -5.16 1.49
C PHE A 65 4.71 -5.64 0.98
N ARG A 66 4.46 -6.93 1.15
CA ARG A 66 3.18 -7.54 0.82
C ARG A 66 2.12 -7.14 1.85
N ILE A 67 0.96 -6.70 1.39
CA ILE A 67 -0.15 -6.20 2.24
C ILE A 67 -1.45 -7.00 2.09
N THR A 68 -1.42 -8.11 1.33
CA THR A 68 -2.50 -9.10 1.20
C THR A 68 -1.90 -10.50 1.04
N GLY A 69 -2.69 -11.57 1.16
CA GLY A 69 -2.17 -12.95 1.14
C GLY A 69 -1.67 -13.36 2.53
N ASP A 70 -0.70 -14.26 2.58
CA ASP A 70 -0.24 -14.82 3.86
C ASP A 70 0.59 -13.82 4.67
N ASN A 71 0.34 -13.72 5.97
CA ASN A 71 1.08 -12.85 6.89
C ASN A 71 1.29 -11.41 6.35
N PRO A 72 0.21 -10.67 6.02
CA PRO A 72 0.30 -9.39 5.32
C PRO A 72 0.70 -8.26 6.26
N HIS A 73 1.46 -7.29 5.75
CA HIS A 73 1.67 -6.03 6.46
C HIS A 73 0.39 -5.20 6.46
N SER A 74 0.21 -4.41 7.52
CA SER A 74 -0.92 -3.49 7.64
C SER A 74 -0.51 -2.11 7.14
N VAL A 75 -1.30 -1.54 6.23
CA VAL A 75 -1.16 -0.15 5.79
C VAL A 75 -2.17 0.70 6.55
N ILE A 76 -1.69 1.70 7.30
CA ILE A 76 -2.51 2.48 8.23
C ILE A 76 -2.28 3.98 7.99
N PRO A 77 -3.33 4.81 7.94
CA PRO A 77 -3.17 6.27 7.84
C PRO A 77 -2.53 6.86 9.10
N PHE A 78 -1.73 7.92 8.91
CA PHE A 78 -1.04 8.70 9.94
C PHE A 78 -1.24 10.21 9.75
#